data_AF-A0A7V9QC96-F1
#
_entry.id   AF-A0A7V9QC96-F1
#
_cell.length_a   1.000
_cell.length_b   1.000
_cell.length_c   1.000
_cell.angle_alpha   90.00
_cell.angle_beta   90.00
_cell.angle_gamma   90.00
#
_symmetry.space_group_name_H-M   'P 1'
#
loop_
_entity.id
_entity.type
_entity.pdbx_description
1 polymer ?
#
loop_
_entity_poly.entity_id
_entity_poly.type
_entity_poly.pdbx_seq_one_letter_code
_entity_poly.pdbx_strand_id
1 'polypeptide(L)'
;MSDDPLRNHLVRLLQWEDAHLTFEAAVAGLGSELRAARPDGVPYSAWQLVEHMRIAQRDIIAFCRDPAYEELEWPNDYWPDSHEPPSDDAWRQSIDEFLEDRAEM
;
A
#
# COMPACT_ATOMS: atom_id res chain seq x y z
N MET A 1 -4.73 -18.23 16.23
CA MET A 1 -5.60 -17.91 15.07
C MET A 1 -7.03 -18.10 15.54
N SER A 2 -7.88 -17.08 15.43
CA SER A 2 -9.28 -17.15 15.85
C SER A 2 -10.07 -18.02 14.86
N ASP A 3 -10.93 -18.90 15.37
CA ASP A 3 -11.75 -19.85 14.60
C ASP A 3 -13.00 -19.19 13.97
N ASP A 4 -12.94 -17.88 13.65
CA ASP A 4 -14.06 -17.12 13.09
C ASP A 4 -14.13 -17.31 11.55
N PRO A 5 -15.16 -18.00 11.03
CA PRO A 5 -15.27 -18.27 9.60
C PRO A 5 -15.38 -17.00 8.74
N LEU A 6 -15.97 -15.93 9.27
CA LEU A 6 -16.07 -14.65 8.57
C LEU A 6 -14.70 -13.98 8.49
N ARG A 7 -13.96 -13.95 9.60
CA ARG A 7 -12.58 -13.41 9.60
C ARG A 7 -11.69 -14.17 8.63
N ASN A 8 -11.75 -15.51 8.64
CA ASN A 8 -10.97 -16.33 7.71
C ASN A 8 -11.38 -16.09 6.24
N HIS A 9 -12.67 -15.86 5.97
CA HIS A 9 -13.15 -15.51 4.64
C HIS A 9 -12.64 -14.14 4.17
N LEU A 10 -12.66 -13.13 5.05
CA LEU A 10 -12.13 -11.79 4.76
C LEU A 10 -10.62 -11.82 4.50
N VAL A 11 -9.84 -12.51 5.35
CA VAL A 11 -8.40 -12.71 5.14
C VAL A 11 -8.14 -13.36 3.79
N ARG A 12 -8.92 -14.40 3.44
CA ARG A 12 -8.80 -15.05 2.13
C ARG A 12 -9.10 -14.07 1.00
N LEU A 13 -10.14 -13.25 1.07
CA LEU A 13 -10.45 -12.28 0.01
C LEU A 13 -9.34 -11.24 -0.17
N LEU A 14 -8.65 -10.86 0.90
CA LEU A 14 -7.51 -9.94 0.85
C LEU A 14 -6.22 -10.61 0.33
N GLN A 15 -6.08 -11.93 0.50
CA GLN A 15 -4.89 -12.70 0.14
C GLN A 15 -5.05 -13.51 -1.17
N TRP A 16 -6.24 -13.62 -1.74
CA TRP A 16 -6.51 -14.55 -2.84
C TRP A 16 -5.80 -14.14 -4.14
N GLU A 17 -5.01 -15.05 -4.70
CA GLU A 17 -4.06 -14.76 -5.79
C GLU A 17 -4.56 -15.11 -7.21
N ASP A 18 -5.74 -15.73 -7.37
CA ASP A 18 -6.17 -16.23 -8.71
C ASP A 18 -6.70 -15.13 -9.64
N ALA A 19 -7.21 -14.02 -9.09
CA ALA A 19 -7.83 -12.94 -9.87
C ALA A 19 -6.93 -11.71 -10.05
N HIS A 20 -5.87 -11.58 -9.24
CA HIS A 20 -4.91 -10.49 -9.30
C HIS A 20 -3.53 -10.97 -8.84
N LEU A 21 -2.47 -10.31 -9.31
CA LEU A 21 -1.14 -10.46 -8.71
C LEU A 21 -1.19 -10.06 -7.23
N THR A 22 -0.37 -10.71 -6.40
CA THR A 22 -0.12 -10.21 -5.05
C THR A 22 0.64 -8.88 -5.12
N PHE A 23 0.56 -8.09 -4.05
CA PHE A 23 1.35 -6.86 -3.95
C PHE A 23 2.84 -7.15 -4.11
N GLU A 24 3.34 -8.18 -3.42
CA GLU A 24 4.73 -8.62 -3.48
C GLU A 24 5.15 -8.99 -4.90
N ALA A 25 4.32 -9.74 -5.64
CA ALA A 25 4.60 -10.08 -7.02
C ALA A 25 4.60 -8.85 -7.95
N ALA A 26 3.75 -7.85 -7.66
CA ALA A 26 3.65 -6.63 -8.45
C ALA A 26 4.87 -5.70 -8.27
N VAL A 27 5.47 -5.66 -7.08
CA VAL A 27 6.65 -4.82 -6.79
C VAL A 27 7.99 -5.54 -6.99
N ALA A 28 7.97 -6.88 -7.03
CA ALA A 28 9.18 -7.69 -7.15
C ALA A 28 9.94 -7.41 -8.46
N GLY A 29 11.22 -7.05 -8.34
CA GLY A 29 12.10 -6.88 -9.49
C GLY A 29 11.79 -5.67 -10.38
N LEU A 30 10.93 -4.75 -9.93
CA LEU A 30 10.61 -3.55 -10.68
C LEU A 30 11.84 -2.62 -10.77
N GLY A 31 12.35 -2.44 -12.00
CA GLY A 31 13.47 -1.55 -12.31
C GLY A 31 13.21 -0.12 -11.84
N SER A 32 14.25 0.59 -11.40
CA SER A 32 14.13 1.94 -10.84
C SER A 32 13.51 2.92 -11.84
N GLU A 33 13.81 2.75 -13.13
CA GLU A 33 13.26 3.53 -14.24
C GLU A 33 11.74 3.37 -14.39
N LEU A 34 11.18 2.23 -13.98
CA LEU A 34 9.74 1.96 -14.07
C LEU A 34 8.97 2.48 -12.86
N ARG A 35 9.63 2.69 -11.72
CA ARG A 35 8.98 3.16 -10.49
C ARG A 35 8.41 4.57 -10.62
N ALA A 36 9.08 5.41 -11.41
CA ALA A 36 8.68 6.79 -11.69
C ALA A 36 7.90 6.94 -13.01
N ALA A 37 7.83 5.90 -13.84
CA ALA A 37 7.19 5.99 -15.14
C ALA A 37 5.69 6.29 -15.03
N ARG A 38 5.19 7.17 -15.91
CA ARG A 38 3.77 7.46 -16.09
C ARG A 38 3.40 7.25 -17.56
N PRO A 39 3.00 6.02 -17.93
CA PRO A 39 2.52 5.74 -19.28
C PRO A 39 1.30 6.60 -19.63
N ASP A 40 1.11 6.86 -20.92
CA ASP A 40 -0.04 7.61 -21.40
C ASP A 40 -1.36 6.99 -20.91
N GLY A 41 -2.22 7.83 -20.31
CA GLY A 41 -3.49 7.40 -19.75
C GLY A 41 -3.42 6.83 -18.32
N VAL A 42 -2.24 6.75 -17.71
CA VAL A 42 -2.06 6.34 -16.31
C VAL A 42 -1.69 7.56 -15.45
N PRO A 43 -2.56 8.00 -14.52
CA PRO A 43 -2.37 9.26 -13.80
C PRO A 43 -1.25 9.22 -12.75
N TYR A 44 -0.91 8.03 -12.25
CA TYR A 44 0.02 7.83 -11.13
C TYR A 44 1.14 6.87 -11.50
N SER A 45 2.33 7.12 -10.97
CA SER A 45 3.45 6.18 -11.08
C SER A 45 3.30 5.00 -10.11
N ALA A 46 4.12 3.96 -10.27
CA ALA A 46 4.16 2.86 -9.32
C ALA A 46 4.54 3.32 -7.91
N TRP A 47 5.45 4.30 -7.78
CA TRP A 47 5.77 4.95 -6.50
C TRP A 47 4.55 5.58 -5.84
N GLN A 48 3.79 6.39 -6.59
CA GLN A 48 2.59 7.02 -6.08
C GLN A 48 1.54 6.00 -5.63
N LEU A 49 1.38 4.91 -6.37
CA LEU A 49 0.44 3.83 -6.02
C LEU A 49 0.87 3.08 -4.75
N VAL A 50 2.17 2.77 -4.60
CA VAL A 50 2.69 2.12 -3.38
C VAL A 50 2.48 3.00 -2.16
N GLU A 51 2.84 4.29 -2.24
CA GLU A 51 2.64 5.23 -1.15
C GLU A 51 1.16 5.41 -0.82
N HIS A 52 0.29 5.49 -1.81
CA HIS A 52 -1.14 5.57 -1.59
C HIS A 52 -1.68 4.38 -0.77
N MET A 53 -1.30 3.17 -1.16
CA MET A 53 -1.70 1.96 -0.43
C MET A 53 -1.11 1.94 0.99
N ARG A 54 0.17 2.31 1.17
CA ARG A 54 0.84 2.38 2.47
C ARG A 54 0.15 3.39 3.40
N ILE A 55 -0.11 4.61 2.93
CA ILE A 55 -0.72 5.68 3.72
C ILE A 55 -2.15 5.30 4.10
N ALA A 56 -2.97 4.85 3.14
CA ALA A 56 -4.34 4.45 3.41
C ALA A 56 -4.43 3.28 4.42
N GLN A 57 -3.51 2.31 4.31
CA GLN A 57 -3.45 1.18 5.23
C GLN A 57 -3.03 1.61 6.64
N ARG A 58 -2.03 2.49 6.77
CA ARG A 58 -1.62 3.05 8.06
C ARG A 58 -2.75 3.85 8.71
N ASP A 59 -3.44 4.67 7.91
CA ASP A 59 -4.55 5.50 8.37
C ASP A 59 -5.70 4.67 8.94
N ILE A 60 -6.12 3.59 8.25
CA ILE A 60 -7.18 2.73 8.77
C ILE A 60 -6.76 1.97 10.05
N ILE A 61 -5.48 1.62 10.20
CA ILE A 61 -4.94 1.03 11.43
C ILE A 61 -4.99 2.05 12.57
N ALA A 62 -4.59 3.29 12.31
CA ALA A 62 -4.65 4.38 13.28
C ALA A 62 -6.10 4.66 13.72
N PHE A 63 -7.03 4.79 12.78
CA PHE A 63 -8.47 4.90 13.04
C PHE A 63 -9.00 3.79 13.96
N CYS A 64 -8.56 2.54 13.74
CA CYS A 64 -9.00 1.40 14.52
C CYS A 64 -8.41 1.33 15.95
N ARG A 65 -7.23 1.93 16.19
CA ARG A 65 -6.42 1.65 17.39
C ARG A 65 -6.10 2.87 18.25
N ASP A 66 -6.01 4.04 17.64
CA ASP A 66 -5.64 5.26 18.34
C ASP A 66 -6.91 6.00 18.80
N PRO A 67 -7.18 6.09 20.12
CA PRO A 67 -8.33 6.83 20.63
C PRO A 67 -8.24 8.35 20.39
N ALA A 68 -7.07 8.87 20.01
CA ALA A 68 -6.84 10.26 19.65
C ALA A 68 -6.73 10.49 18.13
N TYR A 69 -7.15 9.51 17.31
CA TYR A 69 -7.09 9.60 15.86
C TYR A 69 -7.81 10.85 15.31
N GLU A 70 -7.15 11.51 14.36
CA GLU A 70 -7.71 12.57 13.53
C GLU A 70 -7.57 12.16 12.06
N GLU A 71 -8.60 12.45 11.26
CA GLU A 71 -8.64 12.06 9.85
C GLU A 71 -7.66 12.86 8.97
N LEU A 72 -7.04 12.19 8.01
CA LEU A 72 -6.23 12.82 6.97
C LEU A 72 -7.12 13.54 5.95
N GLU A 73 -6.61 14.61 5.33
CA GLU A 73 -7.34 15.36 4.31
C GLU A 73 -7.45 14.56 3.00
N TRP A 74 -8.64 14.04 2.72
CA TRP A 74 -8.89 13.34 1.46
C TRP A 74 -9.12 14.30 0.27
N PRO A 75 -8.51 14.06 -0.91
CA PRO A 75 -7.53 13.01 -1.23
C PRO A 75 -6.07 13.44 -1.03
N ASN A 76 -5.82 14.69 -0.66
CA ASN A 76 -4.51 15.33 -0.77
C ASN A 76 -3.41 14.62 0.03
N ASP A 77 -3.72 14.18 1.25
CA ASP A 77 -2.73 13.57 2.15
C ASP A 77 -2.42 12.10 1.83
N TYR A 78 -3.12 11.50 0.87
CA TYR A 78 -3.02 10.08 0.52
C TYR A 78 -2.10 9.81 -0.67
N TRP A 79 -1.42 10.83 -1.19
CA TRP A 79 -0.56 10.70 -2.36
C TRP A 79 0.71 11.53 -2.18
N PRO A 80 1.89 11.02 -2.58
CA PRO A 80 3.08 11.85 -2.62
C PRO A 80 3.01 12.82 -3.81
N ASP A 81 3.47 14.05 -3.59
CA ASP A 81 3.56 15.08 -4.64
C ASP A 81 4.48 14.66 -5.79
N SER A 82 5.58 13.98 -5.45
CA SER A 82 6.53 13.45 -6.42
C SER A 82 6.04 12.13 -7.00
N HIS A 83 6.16 12.00 -8.33
CA HIS A 83 5.95 10.73 -9.02
C HIS A 83 7.19 9.81 -8.95
N GLU A 84 8.34 10.32 -8.51
CA GLU A 84 9.58 9.58 -8.38
C GLU A 84 9.92 9.33 -6.90
N PRO A 85 10.32 8.11 -6.51
CA PRO A 85 10.83 7.85 -5.18
C PRO A 85 12.14 8.64 -4.96
N PRO A 86 12.35 9.25 -3.79
CA PRO A 86 13.55 10.05 -3.55
C PRO A 86 14.85 9.24 -3.55
N SER A 87 14.76 7.91 -3.36
CA SER A 87 15.87 6.97 -3.47
C SER A 87 15.37 5.53 -3.62
N ASP A 88 16.27 4.62 -4.00
CA ASP A 88 16.01 3.17 -3.93
C ASP A 88 15.69 2.70 -2.51
N ASP A 89 16.26 3.36 -1.49
CA ASP A 89 15.99 3.06 -0.08
C ASP A 89 14.57 3.45 0.29
N ALA A 90 14.08 4.61 -0.15
CA ALA A 90 12.71 5.03 0.10
C ALA A 90 11.69 4.08 -0.55
N TRP A 91 11.96 3.62 -1.78
CA TRP A 91 11.14 2.59 -2.43
C TRP A 91 11.04 1.31 -1.59
N ARG A 92 12.19 0.80 -1.11
CA ARG A 92 12.23 -0.40 -0.28
C ARG A 92 11.52 -0.20 1.06
N GLN A 93 11.78 0.93 1.71
CA GLN A 93 11.15 1.28 2.98
C GLN A 93 9.62 1.33 2.86
N SER A 94 9.08 1.93 1.81
CA SER A 94 7.63 1.99 1.60
C SER A 94 6.99 0.61 1.43
N ILE A 95 7.68 -0.32 0.75
CA ILE A 95 7.25 -1.71 0.62
C ILE A 95 7.27 -2.40 1.99
N ASP A 96 8.37 -2.26 2.73
CA ASP A 96 8.53 -2.90 4.05
C ASP A 96 7.47 -2.40 5.04
N GLU A 97 7.25 -1.08 5.12
CA GLU A 97 6.23 -0.47 5.98
C GLU A 97 4.81 -0.94 5.62
N PHE A 98 4.50 -1.05 4.32
CA PHE A 98 3.21 -1.61 3.88
C PHE A 98 3.03 -3.07 4.31
N LEU A 99 4.08 -3.89 4.19
CA LEU A 99 4.03 -5.30 4.59
C LEU A 99 3.90 -5.46 6.11
N GLU A 100 4.60 -4.62 6.88
CA GLU A 100 4.49 -4.56 8.34
C GLU A 100 3.08 -4.20 8.77
N ASP A 101 2.51 -3.11 8.23
CA ASP A 101 1.14 -2.69 8.53
C ASP A 101 0.11 -3.77 8.20
N ARG A 102 0.28 -4.45 7.07
CA ARG A 102 -0.64 -5.52 6.65
C ARG A 102 -0.56 -6.73 7.58
N ALA A 103 0.60 -6.98 8.19
CA ALA A 103 0.77 -8.05 9.19
C ALA A 103 0.14 -7.70 10.54
N GLU A 104 -0.11 -6.40 10.81
CA GLU A 104 -0.81 -5.96 12.01
C GLU A 104 -2.33 -6.09 11.91
N MET A 105 -2.91 -6.23 10.72
CA MET A 105 -4.36 -6.37 10.50
C MET A 105 -4.94 -7.72 10.97
#